data_AF-A0AAJ1TBW0-F1
#
_entry.id   AF-A0AAJ1TBW0-F1
#
_cell.length_a   1.000
_cell.length_b   1.000
_cell.length_c   1.000
_cell.angle_alpha   90.00
_cell.angle_beta   90.00
_cell.angle_gamma   90.00
#
_symmetry.space_group_name_H-M   'P 1'
#
loop_
_entity.id
_entity.type
_entity.pdbx_description
1 polymer ?
#
loop_
_entity_poly.entity_id
_entity_poly.type
_entity_poly.pdbx_seq_one_letter_code
_entity_poly.pdbx_strand_id
1 'polypeptide(L)'
;MSSQLTALTALDDAIENLVTPPPCRAYDPEVFFAESPADVEYAKSLCRACPLVEACLAGAKDRREPWGVWGGELFVQGVVVARKRPRGRPRKNPVAA
;
A
#
# COMPACT_ATOMS: atom_id res chain seq x y z
N MET A 1 -22.92 15.44 -1.95
CA MET A 1 -21.58 14.90 -2.27
C MET A 1 -20.52 15.55 -1.37
N SER A 2 -20.67 15.43 -0.05
CA SER A 2 -19.80 16.11 0.94
C SER A 2 -18.96 15.13 1.76
N SER A 3 -19.32 13.84 1.75
CA SER A 3 -18.73 12.83 2.64
C SER A 3 -17.30 12.43 2.27
N GLN A 4 -16.90 12.54 0.99
CA GLN A 4 -15.54 12.19 0.56
C GLN A 4 -14.50 13.21 1.01
N LEU A 5 -14.85 14.51 1.04
CA LEU A 5 -13.97 15.57 1.52
C LEU A 5 -13.67 15.42 3.02
N THR A 6 -14.66 15.04 3.83
CA THR A 6 -14.49 14.81 5.28
C THR A 6 -13.61 13.60 5.59
N ALA A 7 -13.69 12.53 4.78
CA ALA A 7 -12.87 11.34 4.98
C ALA A 7 -11.39 11.58 4.64
N LEU A 8 -11.11 12.40 3.61
CA LEU A 8 -9.76 12.80 3.24
C LEU A 8 -9.10 13.63 4.35
N THR A 9 -9.78 14.66 4.85
CA THR A 9 -9.24 15.53 5.91
C THR A 9 -8.93 14.77 7.19
N ALA A 10 -9.79 13.81 7.58
CA ALA A 10 -9.58 13.03 8.81
C ALA A 10 -8.31 12.17 8.79
N LEU A 11 -7.94 11.61 7.63
CA LEU A 11 -6.72 10.79 7.52
C LEU A 11 -5.47 11.66 7.53
N ASP A 12 -5.51 12.82 6.88
CA ASP A 12 -4.41 13.78 6.87
C ASP A 12 -4.15 14.35 8.28
N ASP A 13 -5.22 14.74 8.99
CA ASP A 13 -5.14 15.17 10.38
C ASP A 13 -4.55 14.07 11.28
N ALA A 14 -4.98 12.81 11.09
CA ALA A 14 -4.45 11.69 11.86
C ALA A 14 -2.96 11.46 11.60
N ILE A 15 -2.48 11.67 10.37
CA ILE A 15 -1.06 11.57 10.03
C ILE A 15 -0.25 12.68 10.73
N GLU A 16 -0.75 13.92 10.73
CA GLU A 16 -0.07 15.06 11.34
C GLU A 16 0.06 14.93 12.87
N ASN A 17 -0.88 14.22 13.49
CA ASN A 17 -0.88 13.97 14.94
C ASN A 17 0.03 12.80 15.37
N LEU A 18 0.70 12.11 14.44
CA LEU A 18 1.63 11.05 14.80
C LEU A 18 2.93 11.60 15.41
N VAL A 19 3.36 10.97 16.50
CA VAL A 19 4.63 11.32 17.18
C VAL A 19 5.85 11.07 16.30
N THR A 20 5.77 10.07 15.41
CA THR A 20 6.82 9.75 14.42
C THR A 20 6.21 9.79 13.03
N PRO A 21 6.93 10.33 12.02
CA PRO A 21 6.41 10.34 10.65
C PRO A 21 6.03 8.92 10.20
N PRO A 22 4.88 8.74 9.52
CA PRO A 22 4.50 7.43 9.03
C PRO A 22 5.53 6.94 8.00
N PRO A 23 5.70 5.62 7.83
CA PRO A 23 6.66 5.05 6.89
C PRO A 23 6.57 5.62 5.47
N CYS A 24 5.36 5.90 4.96
CA CYS A 24 5.16 6.50 3.64
C CYS A 24 5.64 7.96 3.50
N ARG A 25 5.93 8.65 4.60
CA ARG A 25 6.55 9.98 4.63
C ARG A 25 8.00 9.96 5.13
N ALA A 26 8.44 8.87 5.76
CA ALA A 26 9.79 8.71 6.30
C ALA A 26 10.78 8.05 5.32
N TYR A 27 10.29 7.28 4.34
CA TYR A 27 11.08 6.60 3.31
C TYR A 27 10.83 7.22 1.93
N ASP A 28 11.69 6.89 0.96
CA ASP A 28 11.49 7.22 -0.45
C ASP A 28 10.11 6.69 -0.93
N PRO A 29 9.23 7.55 -1.50
CA PRO A 29 7.94 7.12 -2.04
C PRO A 29 8.02 5.95 -3.02
N GLU A 30 9.10 5.86 -3.81
CA GLU A 30 9.28 4.81 -4.83
C GLU A 30 9.30 3.40 -4.21
N VAL A 31 9.67 3.26 -2.94
CA VAL A 31 9.61 1.99 -2.21
C VAL A 31 8.19 1.43 -2.21
N PHE A 32 7.17 2.28 -2.07
CA PHE A 32 5.78 1.84 -2.02
C PHE A 32 5.18 1.59 -3.42
N PHE A 33 5.89 1.96 -4.50
CA PHE A 33 5.53 1.66 -5.89
C PHE A 33 6.42 0.56 -6.50
N ALA A 34 7.03 -0.26 -5.65
CA ALA A 34 7.94 -1.36 -5.97
C ALA A 34 7.55 -2.21 -7.21
N GLU A 35 8.54 -2.45 -8.08
CA GLU A 35 8.39 -3.26 -9.28
C GLU A 35 8.60 -4.76 -9.05
N SER A 36 9.49 -5.15 -8.14
CA SER A 36 9.82 -6.56 -7.90
C SER A 36 8.96 -7.19 -6.79
N PRO A 37 8.72 -8.51 -6.80
CA PRO A 37 8.02 -9.16 -5.70
C PRO A 37 8.70 -9.01 -4.34
N ALA A 38 10.04 -9.01 -4.30
CA ALA A 38 10.78 -8.86 -3.05
C ALA A 38 10.61 -7.44 -2.46
N ASP A 39 10.71 -6.42 -3.30
CA ASP A 39 10.56 -5.03 -2.89
C ASP A 39 9.13 -4.72 -2.45
N VAL A 40 8.12 -5.37 -3.05
CA VAL A 40 6.73 -5.28 -2.58
C VAL A 40 6.59 -5.83 -1.16
N GLU A 41 7.17 -6.99 -0.86
CA GLU A 41 7.09 -7.56 0.49
C GLU A 41 7.85 -6.69 1.51
N TYR A 42 8.98 -6.11 1.10
CA TYR A 42 9.68 -5.11 1.90
C TYR A 42 8.81 -3.88 2.18
N ALA A 43 8.20 -3.29 1.15
CA ALA A 43 7.29 -2.15 1.30
C ALA A 43 6.08 -2.46 2.19
N LYS A 44 5.49 -3.66 2.08
CA LYS A 44 4.43 -4.12 2.98
C LYS A 44 4.90 -4.17 4.43
N SER A 45 6.11 -4.69 4.67
CA SER A 45 6.68 -4.77 6.02
C SER A 45 6.83 -3.38 6.66
N LEU A 46 7.30 -2.39 5.89
CA LEU A 46 7.37 -0.99 6.34
C LEU A 46 5.97 -0.43 6.59
N CYS A 47 5.04 -0.62 5.64
CA CYS A 47 3.70 -0.07 5.73
C CYS A 47 2.94 -0.59 6.96
N ARG A 48 3.10 -1.88 7.32
CA ARG A 48 2.46 -2.52 8.48
C ARG A 48 2.92 -1.99 9.83
N ALA A 49 4.06 -1.31 9.90
CA ALA A 49 4.50 -0.63 11.12
C ALA A 49 3.74 0.68 11.39
N CYS A 50 2.95 1.17 10.42
CA CYS A 50 2.16 2.39 10.59
C CYS A 50 0.96 2.16 11.51
N PRO A 51 0.69 3.04 12.50
CA PRO A 51 -0.50 2.92 13.34
C PRO A 51 -1.82 3.19 12.58
N LEU A 52 -1.76 3.76 11.38
CA LEU A 52 -2.93 4.13 10.57
C LEU A 52 -3.23 3.12 9.46
N VAL A 53 -2.71 1.89 9.54
CA VAL A 53 -2.84 0.85 8.50
C VAL A 53 -4.28 0.64 8.05
N GLU A 54 -5.22 0.49 8.98
CA GLU A 54 -6.61 0.19 8.67
C GLU A 54 -7.30 1.35 7.93
N ALA A 55 -7.14 2.58 8.44
CA ALA A 55 -7.71 3.77 7.84
C ALA A 55 -7.08 4.08 6.45
N CYS A 56 -5.77 3.86 6.32
CA CYS A 56 -5.06 3.97 5.05
C CYS A 56 -5.60 2.95 4.02
N LEU A 57 -5.78 1.69 4.42
CA LEU A 57 -6.33 0.64 3.55
C LEU A 57 -7.75 0.96 3.11
N ALA A 58 -8.60 1.42 4.03
CA ALA A 58 -9.97 1.82 3.71
C ALA A 58 -9.99 2.96 2.69
N GLY A 59 -9.22 4.03 2.92
CA GLY A 59 -9.12 5.15 2.00
C GLY A 59 -8.58 4.75 0.62
N ALA A 60 -7.59 3.86 0.56
CA ALA A 60 -7.04 3.36 -0.70
C ALA A 60 -8.07 2.53 -1.50
N LYS A 61 -8.89 1.72 -0.81
CA LYS A 61 -10.00 0.98 -1.43
C LYS A 61 -11.06 1.93 -2.00
N ASP A 62 -11.45 2.95 -1.25
CA ASP A 62 -12.47 3.92 -1.66
C ASP A 62 -12.03 4.69 -2.91
N ARG A 63 -10.76 5.10 -2.96
CA ARG A 63 -10.17 5.78 -4.14
C ARG A 63 -9.85 4.83 -5.29
N ARG A 64 -9.95 3.51 -5.06
CA ARG A 64 -9.52 2.46 -6.01
C ARG A 64 -8.09 2.72 -6.49
N GLU A 65 -7.18 2.93 -5.54
CA GLU A 65 -5.79 3.25 -5.85
C GLU A 65 -5.23 2.27 -6.87
N PRO A 66 -4.76 2.75 -8.03
CA PRO A 66 -4.53 1.86 -9.16
C PRO A 66 -3.34 0.94 -8.92
N TRP A 67 -2.34 1.39 -8.15
CA TRP A 67 -1.07 0.70 -7.96
C TRP A 67 -0.43 1.05 -6.62
N GLY A 68 0.51 0.21 -6.18
CA GLY A 68 1.37 0.46 -5.02
C GLY A 68 0.93 -0.26 -3.74
N VAL A 69 1.71 -0.11 -2.68
CA VAL A 69 1.43 -0.66 -1.35
C VAL A 69 0.72 0.38 -0.50
N TRP A 70 -0.49 0.06 -0.06
CA TRP A 70 -1.35 0.92 0.75
C TRP A 70 -1.92 0.12 1.91
N GLY A 71 -1.83 0.64 3.13
CA GLY A 71 -2.34 -0.02 4.33
C GLY A 71 -1.89 -1.49 4.46
N GLY A 72 -0.63 -1.78 4.13
CA GLY A 72 -0.04 -3.12 4.22
C GLY A 72 -0.38 -4.08 3.08
N GLU A 73 -1.13 -3.63 2.07
CA GLU A 73 -1.61 -4.44 0.96
C GLU A 73 -1.13 -3.92 -0.41
N LEU A 74 -0.90 -4.84 -1.35
CA LEU A 74 -0.53 -4.47 -2.72
C LEU A 74 -1.79 -4.24 -3.56
N PHE A 75 -1.85 -3.09 -4.23
CA PHE A 75 -2.87 -2.78 -5.24
C PHE A 75 -2.33 -3.00 -6.65
N VAL A 76 -3.14 -3.64 -7.48
CA VAL A 76 -2.92 -3.86 -8.90
C VAL A 76 -4.23 -3.58 -9.62
N GLN A 77 -4.25 -2.58 -10.50
CA GLN A 77 -5.46 -2.15 -11.21
C GLN A 77 -6.65 -1.84 -10.28
N GLY A 78 -6.39 -1.25 -9.12
CA GLY A 78 -7.45 -0.89 -8.17
C GLY A 78 -7.95 -2.03 -7.28
N VAL A 79 -7.38 -3.24 -7.40
CA VAL A 79 -7.73 -4.39 -6.55
C VAL A 79 -6.58 -4.83 -5.67
N VAL A 80 -6.91 -5.27 -4.45
CA VAL A 80 -5.94 -5.86 -3.52
C VAL A 80 -5.52 -7.23 -4.02
N VAL A 81 -4.21 -7.46 -4.11
CA VAL A 81 -3.61 -8.74 -4.48
C VAL A 81 -2.63 -9.21 -3.41
N ALA A 82 -2.68 -10.49 -3.08
CA ALA A 82 -1.85 -11.04 -2.00
C ALA A 82 -0.35 -10.96 -2.31
N ARG A 83 0.06 -11.07 -3.57
CA ARG A 83 1.48 -11.12 -3.99
C ARG A 83 1.66 -10.69 -5.44
N LYS A 84 2.75 -9.97 -5.72
CA LYS A 84 3.12 -9.58 -7.08
C LYS A 84 3.60 -10.79 -7.86
N ARG A 85 3.04 -11.01 -9.05
CA ARG A 85 3.54 -12.04 -9.96
C ARG A 85 4.86 -11.57 -10.59
N PRO A 86 5.90 -12.42 -10.63
CA PRO A 86 7.12 -12.09 -11.37
C PRO A 86 6.81 -11.74 -12.83
N ARG A 87 7.54 -10.77 -13.39
CA ARG A 87 7.46 -10.45 -14.83
C ARG A 87 7.96 -11.66 -15.65
N GLY A 88 7.44 -11.79 -16.87
CA GLY A 88 7.83 -12.82 -17.83
C GLY A 88 6.80 -13.94 -18.01
N ARG A 89 7.10 -14.85 -18.93
CA ARG A 89 6.24 -16.00 -19.23
C ARG A 89 6.05 -16.85 -17.97
N PRO A 90 4.82 -17.30 -17.65
CA PRO A 90 4.60 -18.28 -16.60
C PRO A 90 5.58 -19.45 -16.78
N ARG A 91 6.30 -19.82 -15.73
CA ARG A 91 7.16 -21.00 -15.80
C ARG A 91 6.29 -22.22 -16.05
N LYS A 92 6.73 -23.11 -16.94
CA LYS A 92 5.99 -24.33 -17.30
C LYS A 92 5.83 -25.27 -16.10
N ASN A 93 6.77 -25.20 -15.15
CA ASN A 93 6.74 -25.98 -13.91
C ASN A 93 6.71 -25.02 -12.71
N PRO A 94 5.77 -25.17 -11.75
CA PRO A 94 5.79 -24.40 -10.51
C PRO A 94 6.96 -24.86 -9.65
N VAL A 95 7.67 -23.91 -9.02
CA VAL A 95 8.62 -24.23 -7.94
C VAL A 95 7.78 -24.49 -6.70
N ALA A 96 7.88 -25.70 -6.14
CA ALA A 96 7.25 -26.03 -4.86
C ALA A 96 7.89 -25.17 -3.75
N ALA A 97 7.05 -24.60 -2.88
CA ALA A 97 7.46 -23.82 -1.73
C ALA A 97 7.88 -24.72 -0.57
#